data_AF-A0A9Q0G9L6-F1
#
_entry.id   AF-A0A9Q0G9L6-F1
#
_cell.length_a   1.000
_cell.length_b   1.000
_cell.length_c   1.000
_cell.angle_alpha   90.00
_cell.angle_beta   90.00
_cell.angle_gamma   90.00
#
_symmetry.space_group_name_H-M   'P 1'
#
loop_
_entity.id
_entity.type
_entity.pdbx_description
1 polymer ?
#
loop_
_entity_poly.entity_id
_entity_poly.type
_entity_poly.pdbx_seq_one_letter_code
_entity_poly.pdbx_strand_id
1 'polypeptide(L)'
;MAKFNILLALMALLLLVATGLAEDDIAPSELDNDDDYEDISPFPQIEIDGTVAQPPMPQEEAQLLAACTRIVGPECGTEIFQAVFLGNIVSDIACCQKLLRAGQSCSDGFIRAVFQYNEVDLIYPDVDLNEAIKRSGELFSVCSSLVELAPAPSV
;
A
#
# COMPACT_ATOMS: atom_id res chain seq x y z
N MET A 1 -4.96 34.44 21.14
CA MET A 1 -5.12 33.42 22.21
C MET A 1 -6.01 32.30 21.67
N ALA A 2 -5.44 31.20 21.16
CA ALA A 2 -6.20 30.08 20.58
C ALA A 2 -5.38 28.77 20.55
N LYS A 3 -4.60 28.48 21.60
CA LYS A 3 -3.77 27.25 21.68
C LYS A 3 -4.25 26.26 22.75
N PHE A 4 -5.23 26.63 23.57
CA PHE A 4 -5.69 25.80 24.69
C PHE A 4 -6.87 24.86 24.34
N ASN A 5 -7.49 25.01 23.16
CA ASN A 5 -8.66 24.21 22.76
C ASN A 5 -8.34 22.90 22.03
N ILE A 6 -7.16 22.80 21.38
CA ILE A 6 -6.83 21.62 20.57
C ILE A 6 -6.39 20.45 21.47
N LEU A 7 -5.62 20.74 22.52
CA LEU A 7 -5.19 19.71 23.47
C LEU A 7 -6.36 19.12 24.27
N LEU A 8 -7.35 19.94 24.60
CA LEU A 8 -8.58 19.50 25.28
C LEU A 8 -9.46 18.64 24.35
N ALA A 9 -9.53 18.97 23.06
CA ALA A 9 -10.26 18.18 22.08
C ALA A 9 -9.62 16.80 21.86
N LEU A 10 -8.28 16.72 21.81
CA LEU A 10 -7.57 15.45 21.66
C LEU A 10 -7.72 14.54 22.89
N MET A 11 -7.67 15.11 24.10
CA MET A 11 -7.89 14.35 25.34
C MET A 11 -9.33 13.84 25.46
N ALA A 12 -10.32 14.62 25.00
CA ALA A 12 -11.71 14.17 24.97
C ALA A 12 -11.94 13.02 23.98
N LEU A 13 -11.24 13.04 22.82
CA LEU A 13 -11.33 11.98 21.82
C LEU A 13 -10.74 10.65 22.32
N LEU A 14 -9.62 10.72 23.06
CA LEU A 14 -8.97 9.54 23.63
C LEU A 14 -9.79 8.89 24.75
N LEU A 15 -10.55 9.67 25.52
CA LEU A 15 -11.43 9.15 26.58
C LEU A 15 -12.66 8.41 26.01
N LEU A 16 -13.15 8.79 24.83
CA LEU A 16 -14.29 8.14 24.17
C LEU A 16 -13.97 6.72 23.67
N VAL A 17 -12.70 6.43 23.36
CA VAL A 17 -12.28 5.09 22.89
C VAL A 17 -12.08 4.11 24.06
N ALA A 18 -11.91 4.61 25.29
CA ALA A 18 -11.63 3.79 26.46
C ALA A 18 -12.90 3.22 27.14
N THR A 19 -14.08 3.77 26.87
CA THR A 19 -15.35 3.20 27.33
C THR A 19 -15.93 2.30 26.24
N GLY A 20 -15.33 1.14 26.05
CA GLY A 20 -16.00 0.03 25.39
C GLY A 20 -17.27 -0.32 26.18
N LEU A 21 -18.42 0.09 25.65
CA LEU A 21 -19.69 -0.50 26.02
C LEU A 21 -19.80 -1.83 25.28
N ALA A 22 -19.81 -2.88 26.07
CA ALA A 22 -20.19 -4.22 25.68
C ALA A 22 -21.68 -4.28 25.31
N GLU A 23 -22.04 -5.41 24.72
CA GLU A 23 -23.39 -5.99 24.60
C GLU A 23 -24.20 -5.59 23.36
N ASP A 24 -24.13 -6.43 22.32
CA ASP A 24 -25.32 -6.82 21.57
C ASP A 24 -25.35 -8.35 21.49
N ASP A 25 -26.13 -8.94 22.39
CA ASP A 25 -26.69 -10.28 22.30
C ASP A 25 -27.53 -10.39 21.02
N ILE A 26 -27.12 -11.22 20.06
CA ILE A 26 -28.02 -11.69 19.00
C ILE A 26 -27.96 -13.21 18.98
N ALA A 27 -29.04 -13.80 19.47
CA ALA A 27 -29.37 -15.22 19.46
C ALA A 27 -29.33 -15.82 18.03
N PRO A 28 -29.14 -17.15 17.89
CA PRO A 28 -29.13 -17.79 16.58
C PRO A 28 -30.55 -17.86 16.03
N SER A 29 -30.83 -17.14 14.95
CA SER A 29 -32.04 -17.35 14.15
C SER A 29 -31.81 -18.54 13.22
N GLU A 30 -32.76 -19.46 13.27
CA GLU A 30 -32.81 -20.71 12.50
C GLU A 30 -32.78 -20.42 10.99
N LEU A 31 -31.95 -21.19 10.27
CA LEU A 31 -31.85 -21.17 8.82
C LEU A 31 -32.97 -22.04 8.24
N ASP A 32 -34.16 -21.46 8.08
CA ASP A 32 -35.19 -22.05 7.25
C ASP A 32 -34.75 -21.99 5.78
N ASN A 33 -34.55 -23.17 5.21
CA ASN A 33 -34.44 -23.36 3.77
C ASN A 33 -35.86 -23.32 3.22
N ASP A 34 -36.17 -22.31 2.41
CA ASP A 34 -37.27 -22.37 1.47
C ASP A 34 -36.75 -22.06 0.08
N ASP A 35 -36.88 -23.07 -0.78
CA ASP A 35 -36.77 -23.04 -2.22
C ASP A 35 -37.73 -22.01 -2.86
N ASP A 36 -37.48 -21.73 -4.15
CA ASP A 36 -38.31 -20.98 -5.10
C ASP A 36 -38.06 -19.46 -5.23
N TYR A 37 -37.13 -19.13 -6.14
CA TYR A 37 -37.24 -17.90 -6.92
C TYR A 37 -36.85 -18.14 -8.39
N GLU A 38 -37.80 -18.60 -9.19
CA GLU A 38 -37.85 -18.28 -10.61
C GLU A 38 -38.45 -16.88 -10.78
N ASP A 39 -37.69 -15.91 -11.28
CA ASP A 39 -38.11 -15.10 -12.43
C ASP A 39 -36.91 -14.32 -12.99
N ILE A 40 -36.83 -14.32 -14.31
CA ILE A 40 -35.73 -13.83 -15.12
C ILE A 40 -36.20 -12.55 -15.83
N SER A 41 -35.28 -11.57 -15.92
CA SER A 41 -35.23 -10.44 -16.89
C SER A 41 -35.73 -9.08 -16.37
N PRO A 42 -35.19 -7.91 -16.81
CA PRO A 42 -34.28 -7.69 -17.95
C PRO A 42 -33.10 -6.77 -17.61
N PHE A 43 -31.90 -7.33 -17.47
CA PHE A 43 -30.69 -6.53 -17.67
C PHE A 43 -30.03 -6.96 -18.97
N PRO A 44 -29.68 -6.02 -19.86
CA PRO A 44 -28.95 -6.36 -21.06
C PRO A 44 -27.64 -7.03 -20.64
N GLN A 45 -27.46 -8.27 -21.11
CA GLN A 45 -26.20 -8.98 -21.01
C GLN A 45 -25.18 -8.16 -21.80
N ILE A 46 -24.40 -7.34 -21.10
CA ILE A 46 -23.19 -6.77 -21.68
C ILE A 46 -22.28 -7.97 -21.84
N GLU A 47 -22.15 -8.46 -23.08
CA GLU A 47 -21.08 -9.36 -23.45
C GLU A 47 -19.78 -8.61 -23.17
N ILE A 48 -19.16 -8.85 -22.01
CA ILE A 48 -17.78 -8.44 -21.75
C ILE A 48 -16.89 -9.44 -22.49
N ASP A 49 -16.97 -9.41 -23.83
CA ASP A 49 -15.89 -9.86 -24.69
C ASP A 49 -14.85 -8.73 -24.68
N GLY A 50 -13.95 -8.83 -23.70
CA GLY A 50 -13.06 -7.72 -23.40
C GLY A 50 -12.25 -7.96 -22.15
N THR A 51 -11.66 -9.15 -22.01
CA THR A 51 -10.41 -9.21 -21.26
C THR A 51 -9.43 -8.35 -22.04
N VAL A 52 -9.31 -7.08 -21.65
CA VAL A 52 -8.19 -6.25 -22.08
C VAL A 52 -6.98 -6.90 -21.43
N ALA A 53 -6.36 -7.83 -22.16
CA ALA A 53 -5.14 -8.48 -21.72
C ALA A 53 -4.10 -7.37 -21.60
N GLN A 54 -3.76 -6.99 -20.36
CA GLN A 54 -2.56 -6.20 -20.14
C GLN A 54 -1.40 -6.95 -20.80
N PRO A 55 -0.52 -6.25 -21.53
CA PRO A 55 0.61 -6.90 -22.17
C PRO A 55 1.39 -7.67 -21.10
N PRO A 56 1.71 -8.96 -21.35
CA PRO A 56 2.42 -9.76 -20.38
C PRO A 56 3.76 -9.08 -20.06
N MET A 57 4.06 -8.96 -18.76
CA MET A 57 5.35 -8.43 -18.31
C MET A 57 6.48 -9.23 -18.96
N PRO A 58 7.50 -8.56 -19.55
CA PRO A 58 8.68 -9.25 -20.03
C PRO A 58 9.24 -10.18 -18.96
N GLN A 59 9.61 -11.40 -19.34
CA GLN A 59 9.98 -12.44 -18.38
C GLN A 59 11.18 -12.03 -17.49
N GLU A 60 12.13 -11.28 -18.06
CA GLU A 60 13.27 -10.74 -17.33
C GLU A 60 12.85 -9.72 -16.25
N GLU A 61 11.90 -8.85 -16.57
CA GLU A 61 11.37 -7.85 -15.63
C GLU A 61 10.57 -8.52 -14.51
N ALA A 62 9.78 -9.55 -14.83
CA ALA A 62 9.07 -10.35 -13.84
C ALA A 62 10.03 -11.07 -12.88
N GLN A 63 11.14 -11.60 -13.38
CA GLN A 63 12.16 -12.23 -12.54
C GLN A 63 12.87 -11.23 -11.64
N LEU A 64 13.21 -10.05 -12.18
CA LEU A 64 13.81 -8.97 -11.41
C LEU A 64 12.87 -8.53 -10.28
N LEU A 65 11.60 -8.28 -10.61
CA LEU A 65 10.59 -7.85 -9.64
C LEU A 65 10.30 -8.92 -8.58
N ALA A 66 10.32 -10.20 -8.95
CA ALA A 66 10.19 -11.31 -8.00
C ALA A 66 11.40 -11.41 -7.05
N ALA A 67 12.62 -11.24 -7.56
CA ALA A 67 13.83 -11.23 -6.72
C ALA A 67 13.81 -10.05 -5.74
N CYS A 68 13.38 -8.90 -6.22
CA CYS A 68 13.16 -7.67 -5.48
C CYS A 68 12.21 -7.83 -4.31
N THR A 69 10.98 -8.25 -4.61
CA THR A 69 9.92 -8.45 -3.62
C THR A 69 10.31 -9.48 -2.56
N ARG A 70 11.11 -10.49 -2.93
CA ARG A 70 11.66 -11.46 -1.95
C ARG A 70 12.63 -10.82 -0.95
N ILE A 71 13.45 -9.86 -1.36
CA ILE A 71 14.42 -9.18 -0.49
C ILE A 71 13.72 -8.14 0.38
N VAL A 72 12.88 -7.32 -0.23
CA VAL A 72 12.20 -6.19 0.42
C VAL A 72 11.09 -6.70 1.35
N GLY A 73 10.30 -7.66 0.89
CA GLY A 73 9.13 -8.16 1.60
C GLY A 73 7.92 -7.20 1.53
N PRO A 74 6.73 -7.69 1.90
CA PRO A 74 5.48 -6.95 1.72
C PRO A 74 5.37 -5.71 2.62
N GLU A 75 5.84 -5.80 3.86
CA GLU A 75 5.80 -4.69 4.82
C GLU A 75 6.63 -3.49 4.33
N CYS A 76 7.91 -3.73 4.02
CA CYS A 76 8.78 -2.67 3.50
C CYS A 76 8.37 -2.20 2.10
N GLY A 77 7.83 -3.09 1.26
CA GLY A 77 7.27 -2.69 -0.04
C GLY A 77 6.12 -1.70 0.11
N THR A 78 5.28 -1.89 1.12
CA THR A 78 4.19 -0.97 1.46
C THR A 78 4.73 0.38 1.93
N GLU A 79 5.72 0.39 2.84
CA GLU A 79 6.34 1.65 3.28
C GLU A 79 6.99 2.42 2.12
N ILE A 80 7.73 1.72 1.25
CA ILE A 80 8.37 2.33 0.06
C ILE A 80 7.31 2.91 -0.87
N PHE A 81 6.23 2.17 -1.14
CA PHE A 81 5.11 2.65 -1.95
C PHE A 81 4.52 3.92 -1.35
N GLN A 82 4.18 3.90 -0.07
CA GLN A 82 3.62 5.07 0.60
C GLN A 82 4.59 6.26 0.59
N ALA A 83 5.89 6.02 0.76
CA ALA A 83 6.88 7.10 0.71
C ALA A 83 6.94 7.76 -0.66
N VAL A 84 6.91 6.97 -1.74
CA VAL A 84 6.98 7.50 -3.10
C VAL A 84 5.67 8.21 -3.52
N PHE A 85 4.52 7.56 -3.30
CA PHE A 85 3.24 8.04 -3.83
C PHE A 85 2.50 9.00 -2.88
N LEU A 86 2.64 8.83 -1.57
CA LEU A 86 1.96 9.66 -0.56
C LEU A 86 2.89 10.70 0.09
N GLY A 87 4.20 10.64 -0.18
CA GLY A 87 5.18 11.51 0.46
C GLY A 87 5.45 11.17 1.93
N ASN A 88 5.14 9.94 2.35
CA ASN A 88 5.45 9.46 3.69
C ASN A 88 6.97 9.23 3.87
N ILE A 89 7.42 9.07 5.11
CA ILE A 89 8.81 8.74 5.43
C ILE A 89 8.91 7.23 5.69
N VAL A 90 9.94 6.57 5.15
CA VAL A 90 10.30 5.21 5.59
C VAL A 90 10.90 5.33 6.99
N SER A 91 10.16 4.87 7.99
CA SER A 91 10.56 4.99 9.39
C SER A 91 11.45 3.84 9.87
N ASP A 92 11.40 2.69 9.19
CA ASP A 92 12.15 1.51 9.62
C ASP A 92 13.54 1.42 8.94
N ILE A 93 14.60 1.48 9.74
CA ILE A 93 15.98 1.26 9.30
C ILE A 93 16.14 -0.12 8.64
N ALA A 94 15.42 -1.15 9.11
CA ALA A 94 15.47 -2.47 8.50
C ALA A 94 14.89 -2.47 7.08
N CYS A 95 13.85 -1.68 6.82
CA CYS A 95 13.33 -1.49 5.47
C CYS A 95 14.32 -0.75 4.56
N CYS A 96 15.00 0.28 5.07
CA CYS A 96 16.09 0.91 4.34
C CYS A 96 17.23 -0.07 4.02
N GLN A 97 17.64 -0.92 4.97
CA GLN A 97 18.67 -1.94 4.73
C GLN A 97 18.26 -2.95 3.65
N LYS A 98 16.99 -3.40 3.67
CA LYS A 98 16.47 -4.31 2.64
C LYS A 98 16.40 -3.63 1.27
N LEU A 99 15.96 -2.38 1.20
CA LEU A 99 15.93 -1.59 -0.03
C LEU A 99 17.33 -1.42 -0.62
N LEU A 100 18.31 -1.01 0.18
CA LEU A 100 19.70 -0.86 -0.25
C LEU A 100 20.31 -2.19 -0.72
N ARG A 101 19.99 -3.30 -0.04
CA ARG A 101 20.40 -4.65 -0.45
C ARG A 101 19.79 -5.06 -1.79
N ALA A 102 18.53 -4.68 -2.03
CA ALA A 102 17.86 -4.97 -3.29
C ALA A 102 18.36 -4.06 -4.43
N GLY A 103 18.84 -2.86 -4.12
CA GLY A 103 19.44 -1.91 -5.05
C GLY A 103 18.44 -0.93 -5.67
N GLN A 104 18.93 0.17 -6.21
CA GLN A 104 18.07 1.23 -6.75
C GLN A 104 17.23 0.76 -7.95
N SER A 105 17.80 -0.07 -8.83
CA SER A 105 17.09 -0.67 -9.96
C SER A 105 15.85 -1.47 -9.53
N CYS A 106 15.88 -2.00 -8.31
CA CYS A 106 14.76 -2.73 -7.74
C CYS A 106 13.58 -1.81 -7.39
N SER A 107 13.88 -0.69 -6.73
CA SER A 107 12.91 0.35 -6.40
C SER A 107 12.29 0.92 -7.69
N ASP A 108 13.14 1.31 -8.63
CA ASP A 108 12.69 1.94 -9.88
C ASP A 108 11.89 0.96 -10.76
N GLY A 109 12.28 -0.31 -10.80
CA GLY A 109 11.51 -1.37 -11.48
C GLY A 109 10.15 -1.60 -10.83
N PHE A 110 10.06 -1.60 -9.50
CA PHE A 110 8.79 -1.70 -8.79
C PHE A 110 7.86 -0.52 -9.13
N ILE A 111 8.37 0.72 -9.11
CA ILE A 111 7.57 1.90 -9.47
C ILE A 111 7.08 1.81 -10.93
N ARG A 112 7.94 1.41 -11.88
CA ARG A 112 7.52 1.21 -13.28
C ARG A 112 6.41 0.17 -13.42
N ALA A 113 6.55 -0.97 -12.75
CA ALA A 113 5.53 -2.01 -12.75
C ALA A 113 4.21 -1.51 -12.15
N VAL A 114 4.26 -0.73 -11.08
CA VAL A 114 3.08 -0.11 -10.47
C VAL A 114 2.32 0.74 -11.50
N PHE A 115 3.01 1.64 -12.22
CA PHE A 115 2.40 2.45 -13.27
C PHE A 115 1.90 1.64 -14.46
N GLN A 116 2.62 0.59 -14.86
CA GLN A 116 2.25 -0.22 -16.01
C GLN A 116 1.01 -1.08 -15.76
N TYR A 117 0.80 -1.53 -14.51
CA TYR A 117 -0.18 -2.58 -14.22
C TYR A 117 -1.35 -2.17 -13.32
N ASN A 118 -1.30 -1.02 -12.63
CA ASN A 118 -2.27 -0.72 -11.57
C ASN A 118 -3.06 0.59 -11.75
N GLU A 119 -3.10 1.18 -12.95
CA GLU A 119 -3.83 2.43 -13.26
C GLU A 119 -3.63 3.51 -12.18
N VAL A 120 -2.42 3.58 -11.62
CA VAL A 120 -2.15 4.40 -10.42
C VAL A 120 -2.25 5.88 -10.68
N ASP A 121 -2.15 6.29 -11.95
CA ASP A 121 -2.40 7.63 -12.42
C ASP A 121 -3.87 8.06 -12.21
N LEU A 122 -4.81 7.12 -12.13
CA LEU A 122 -6.20 7.40 -11.76
C LEU A 122 -6.37 7.62 -10.26
N ILE A 123 -5.55 6.96 -9.44
CA ILE A 123 -5.65 6.98 -7.97
C ILE A 123 -4.81 8.14 -7.39
N TYR A 124 -3.65 8.42 -7.98
CA TYR A 124 -2.68 9.44 -7.58
C TYR A 124 -2.37 10.36 -8.77
N PRO A 125 -3.34 11.16 -9.24
CA PRO A 125 -3.21 11.94 -10.48
C PRO A 125 -2.11 13.03 -10.41
N ASP A 126 -1.70 13.41 -9.20
CA ASP A 126 -0.66 14.41 -8.96
C ASP A 126 0.77 13.84 -9.02
N VAL A 127 0.91 12.53 -9.19
CA VAL A 127 2.21 11.84 -9.23
C VAL A 127 2.35 11.09 -10.55
N ASP A 128 3.08 11.67 -11.49
CA ASP A 128 3.47 10.98 -12.72
C ASP A 128 4.68 10.04 -12.50
N LEU A 129 4.96 9.19 -13.48
CA LEU A 129 6.05 8.21 -13.41
C LEU A 129 7.42 8.85 -13.16
N ASN A 130 7.71 10.00 -13.77
CA ASN A 130 9.01 10.65 -13.60
C ASN A 130 9.17 11.20 -12.19
N GLU A 131 8.12 11.82 -11.66
CA GLU A 131 8.12 12.30 -10.28
C GLU A 131 8.21 11.13 -9.28
N ALA A 132 7.51 10.02 -9.52
CA ALA A 132 7.62 8.82 -8.68
C ALA A 132 9.04 8.21 -8.71
N ILE A 133 9.67 8.12 -9.88
CA ILE A 133 11.06 7.64 -10.01
C ILE A 133 12.03 8.59 -9.31
N LYS A 134 11.84 9.91 -9.43
CA LYS A 134 12.65 10.89 -8.73
C LYS A 134 12.55 10.71 -7.21
N ARG A 135 11.33 10.58 -6.68
CA ARG A 135 11.10 10.33 -5.24
C ARG A 135 11.67 8.98 -4.79
N SER A 136 11.59 7.95 -5.62
CA SER A 136 12.26 6.65 -5.39
C SER A 136 13.78 6.83 -5.21
N GLY A 137 14.42 7.62 -6.08
CA GLY A 137 15.85 7.95 -5.98
C GLY A 137 16.19 8.76 -4.72
N GLU A 138 15.38 9.75 -4.36
CA GLU A 138 15.54 10.54 -3.13
C GLU A 138 15.42 9.64 -1.89
N LEU A 139 14.43 8.75 -1.86
CA LEU A 139 14.26 7.78 -0.79
C LEU A 139 15.47 6.85 -0.66
N PHE A 140 16.00 6.36 -1.79
CA PHE A 140 17.20 5.51 -1.79
C PHE A 140 18.40 6.26 -1.17
N SER A 141 18.58 7.54 -1.52
CA SER A 141 19.63 8.38 -0.94
C SER A 141 19.43 8.59 0.56
N VAL A 142 18.19 8.86 0.99
CA VAL A 142 17.85 9.01 2.43
C VAL A 142 18.17 7.72 3.18
N CYS A 143 17.77 6.57 2.65
CA CYS A 143 18.08 5.27 3.26
C CYS A 143 19.58 5.01 3.36
N SER A 144 20.36 5.37 2.34
CA SER A 144 21.82 5.26 2.39
C SER A 144 22.39 6.05 3.56
N SER A 145 21.99 7.32 3.71
CA SER A 145 22.45 8.17 4.82
C SER A 145 21.96 7.67 6.19
N LEU A 146 20.73 7.19 6.30
CA LEU A 146 20.19 6.66 7.56
C LEU A 146 20.97 5.44 8.05
N VAL A 147 21.34 4.53 7.13
CA VAL A 147 22.10 3.32 7.49
C VAL A 147 23.54 3.65 7.88
N GLU A 148 24.17 4.66 7.28
CA GLU A 148 25.51 5.13 7.68
C GLU A 148 25.53 5.77 9.08
N LEU A 149 24.43 6.43 9.47
CA LEU A 149 24.29 7.06 10.78
C LEU A 149 23.82 6.10 11.87
N ALA A 150 23.30 4.93 11.50
CA ALA A 150 22.82 3.94 12.44
C ALA A 150 24.01 3.37 13.24
N PRO A 151 23.95 3.34 14.58
CA PRO A 151 24.96 2.67 15.37
C PRO A 151 25.04 1.20 14.95
N ALA A 152 26.27 0.66 14.90
CA ALA A 152 26.47 -0.74 14.55
C ALA A 152 25.59 -1.64 15.45
N PRO A 153 24.95 -2.68 14.88
CA PRO A 153 24.13 -3.57 15.68
C PRO A 153 25.00 -4.19 16.78
N SER A 154 24.59 -4.00 18.03
CA SER A 154 25.22 -4.65 19.18
C SER A 154 25.09 -6.16 19.01
N VAL A 155 26.22 -6.85 18.88
CA VAL A 155 26.32 -8.32 18.79
C VAL A 155 26.12 -8.96 20.16
#